data_AF-A0AAN0KIA1-F1
#
_entry.id   AF-A0AAN0KIA1-F1
#
_cell.length_a   1.000
_cell.length_b   1.000
_cell.length_c   1.000
_cell.angle_alpha   90.00
_cell.angle_beta   90.00
_cell.angle_gamma   90.00
#
_symmetry.space_group_name_H-M   'P 1'
#
loop_
_entity.id
_entity.type
_entity.pdbx_description
1 polymer ?
#
loop_
_entity_poly.entity_id
_entity_poly.type
_entity_poly.pdbx_seq_one_letter_code
_entity_poly.pdbx_strand_id
1 'polypeptide(L)'
;MSLDTRTQGPVSVALHVTQFCAHACPMCYFSAGDQAPHAETSQLLRVLDSLAGTSVKEVIFLGGDPAEHPEILRLCARAHEVGLQTLILSNTHAYLERDPLMGARLVDVFETTIHGPTSEVHDAFAGSDGAFNRVVGNLQRVANSGKSIGVAYNAIPESAARLYETIAALKNGHALPVDHVLIQRIIPSGRARDSARYTLSHNDVLRLFEDIERLSSDYGIAVSCEDAFPYCTVPSRFHKYLKPCVWGSTHGSLDASGNLTRCGATTAYNLGNVLLKSVDDIWATSAQLASFRQLQHLSASCARCHLVDECRGGCSLSCSAGVERNDYLARYIPTKGAAPEDFRPSVAGVSELQDILRIEWACFPHYVDKFSLTDLEHWWGLMPEIFTVWKDSFGDVVGYAATVPLTRSGLQRLISEPGVSSLAHLSDDDVQVGAESAPEAIHVEVIATLPGVPKAARSAVIKYLSTQRESLRIPVTCTPITDAGVSLASRAGLLPVPEKPAVWTSPLGSRHE
;
A
#
# COMPACT_ATOMS: atom_id res chain seq x y z
N MET A 1 19.98 15.83 9.44
CA MET A 1 20.34 16.90 8.49
C MET A 1 19.06 17.60 8.09
N SER A 2 18.96 18.91 8.33
CA SER A 2 17.87 19.72 7.77
C SER A 2 17.95 19.60 6.24
N LEU A 3 16.90 19.04 5.60
CA LEU A 3 16.76 19.12 4.16
C LEU A 3 16.56 20.59 3.83
N ASP A 4 17.59 21.24 3.28
CA ASP A 4 17.44 22.60 2.76
C ASP A 4 16.54 22.51 1.53
N THR A 5 15.24 22.74 1.73
CA THR A 5 14.20 22.66 0.68
C THR A 5 14.24 23.86 -0.27
N ARG A 6 15.33 24.63 -0.27
CA ARG A 6 15.54 25.86 -1.05
C ARG A 6 16.63 25.67 -2.11
N THR A 7 16.56 24.56 -2.85
CA THR A 7 17.40 24.41 -4.05
C THR A 7 16.91 25.35 -5.15
N GLN A 8 17.83 25.88 -5.97
CA GLN A 8 17.49 26.69 -7.15
C GLN A 8 16.64 25.91 -8.16
N GLY A 9 16.76 24.58 -8.20
CA GLY A 9 15.97 23.66 -9.03
C GLY A 9 16.08 22.21 -8.52
N PRO A 10 15.51 21.22 -9.23
CA PRO A 10 15.68 19.81 -8.88
C PRO A 10 17.13 19.36 -9.14
N VAL A 11 17.68 18.53 -8.25
CA VAL A 11 19.03 17.96 -8.39
C VAL A 11 18.99 16.69 -9.24
N SER A 12 17.91 15.91 -9.14
CA SER A 12 17.70 14.68 -9.91
C SER A 12 16.33 14.73 -10.59
N VAL A 13 16.25 14.20 -11.81
CA VAL A 13 14.98 14.04 -12.53
C VAL A 13 14.82 12.62 -13.06
N ALA A 14 13.66 12.02 -12.82
CA ALA A 14 13.28 10.79 -13.51
C ALA A 14 12.70 11.11 -14.89
N LEU A 15 13.15 10.42 -15.93
CA LEU A 15 12.70 10.59 -17.30
C LEU A 15 12.08 9.29 -17.83
N HIS A 16 10.77 9.31 -18.10
CA HIS A 16 10.06 8.18 -18.69
C HIS A 16 10.31 8.10 -20.20
N VAL A 17 11.16 7.17 -20.63
CA VAL A 17 11.60 7.05 -22.04
C VAL A 17 10.74 6.11 -22.88
N THR A 18 9.94 5.25 -22.24
CA THR A 18 9.08 4.30 -22.95
C THR A 18 7.92 3.85 -22.07
N GLN A 19 6.78 3.52 -22.68
CA GLN A 19 5.69 2.80 -22.01
C GLN A 19 5.74 1.29 -22.25
N PHE A 20 6.67 0.82 -23.10
CA PHE A 20 6.86 -0.59 -23.40
C PHE A 20 7.45 -1.31 -22.18
N CYS A 21 6.88 -2.45 -21.83
CA CYS A 21 7.49 -3.39 -20.89
C CYS A 21 7.08 -4.82 -21.23
N ALA A 22 8.04 -5.74 -21.25
CA ALA A 22 7.77 -7.17 -21.42
C ALA A 22 7.19 -7.83 -20.16
N HIS A 23 7.20 -7.13 -19.01
CA HIS A 23 6.70 -7.64 -17.73
C HIS A 23 5.26 -7.18 -17.48
N ALA A 24 4.51 -7.98 -16.74
CA ALA A 24 3.11 -7.75 -16.41
C ALA A 24 2.87 -7.61 -14.89
N CYS A 25 3.85 -7.09 -14.14
CA CYS A 25 3.80 -6.99 -12.67
C CYS A 25 2.47 -6.37 -12.19
N PRO A 26 1.71 -7.01 -11.30
CA PRO A 26 0.34 -6.61 -10.98
C PRO A 26 0.24 -5.30 -10.17
N MET A 27 1.36 -4.72 -9.74
CA MET A 27 1.39 -3.46 -8.99
C MET A 27 1.97 -2.26 -9.77
N CYS A 28 2.22 -2.40 -11.07
CA CYS A 28 2.85 -1.35 -11.86
C CYS A 28 2.02 -0.06 -11.86
N TYR A 29 2.56 0.99 -11.26
CA TYR A 29 1.94 2.31 -11.19
C TYR A 29 1.78 2.96 -12.58
N PHE A 30 2.68 2.64 -13.52
CA PHE A 30 2.69 3.21 -14.86
C PHE A 30 1.78 2.45 -15.85
N SER A 31 1.25 1.29 -15.45
CA SER A 31 0.45 0.40 -16.31
C SER A 31 1.09 0.09 -17.67
N ALA A 32 2.43 -0.03 -17.70
CA ALA A 32 3.19 -0.33 -18.91
C ALA A 32 2.79 -1.68 -19.52
N GLY A 33 2.92 -1.82 -20.84
CA GLY A 33 2.53 -3.04 -21.55
C GLY A 33 3.42 -3.31 -22.76
N ASP A 34 3.33 -4.51 -23.31
CA ASP A 34 4.13 -5.02 -24.42
C ASP A 34 3.68 -4.49 -25.79
N GLN A 35 2.56 -3.77 -25.85
CA GLN A 35 2.05 -3.13 -27.06
C GLN A 35 2.21 -1.60 -27.05
N ALA A 36 2.82 -1.05 -26.00
CA ALA A 36 2.94 0.39 -25.83
C ALA A 36 4.15 0.95 -26.61
N PRO A 37 4.07 2.19 -27.12
CA PRO A 37 5.14 2.76 -27.93
C PRO A 37 6.37 3.18 -27.10
N HIS A 38 7.51 3.21 -27.76
CA HIS A 38 8.68 3.96 -27.30
C HIS A 38 8.50 5.45 -27.60
N ALA A 39 9.00 6.32 -26.73
CA ALA A 39 9.07 7.73 -27.06
C ALA A 39 10.08 7.97 -28.20
N GLU A 40 9.87 9.02 -28.99
CA GLU A 40 10.83 9.33 -30.05
C GLU A 40 12.16 9.78 -29.46
N THR A 41 13.25 9.17 -29.94
CA THR A 41 14.60 9.52 -29.50
C THR A 41 14.91 11.00 -29.76
N SER A 42 14.45 11.56 -30.88
CA SER A 42 14.67 12.98 -31.20
C SER A 42 14.06 13.92 -30.14
N GLN A 43 12.91 13.53 -29.60
CA GLN A 43 12.19 14.28 -28.58
C GLN A 43 12.88 14.14 -27.21
N LEU A 44 13.29 12.93 -26.84
CA LEU A 44 14.04 12.69 -25.60
C LEU A 44 15.38 13.45 -25.58
N LEU A 45 16.10 13.49 -26.71
CA LEU A 45 17.34 14.27 -26.84
C LEU A 45 17.09 15.76 -26.59
N ARG A 46 15.98 16.34 -27.10
CA ARG A 46 15.62 17.74 -26.81
C ARG A 46 15.33 17.97 -25.33
N VAL A 47 14.68 17.01 -24.66
CA VAL A 47 14.44 17.08 -23.22
C VAL A 47 15.77 17.08 -22.46
N LEU A 48 16.70 16.16 -22.78
CA LEU A 48 18.04 16.15 -22.17
C LEU A 48 18.80 17.45 -22.43
N ASP A 49 18.73 18.00 -23.64
CA ASP A 49 19.36 19.27 -24.01
C ASP A 49 18.84 20.44 -23.18
N SER A 50 17.55 20.44 -22.86
CA SER A 50 16.93 21.49 -22.03
C SER A 50 17.42 21.50 -20.58
N LEU A 51 18.05 20.42 -20.12
CA LEU A 51 18.63 20.31 -18.78
C LEU A 51 20.08 20.78 -18.71
N ALA A 52 20.72 21.04 -19.86
CA ALA A 52 22.11 21.49 -19.92
C ALA A 52 22.29 22.83 -19.17
N GLY A 53 23.28 22.89 -18.27
CA GLY A 53 23.59 24.11 -17.51
C GLY A 53 22.57 24.48 -16.42
N THR A 54 21.61 23.60 -16.13
CA THR A 54 20.63 23.78 -15.04
C THR A 54 21.15 23.24 -13.70
N SER A 55 20.33 23.32 -12.65
CA SER A 55 20.64 22.72 -11.35
C SER A 55 20.65 21.18 -11.36
N VAL A 56 20.04 20.54 -12.36
CA VAL A 56 20.00 19.07 -12.48
C VAL A 56 21.43 18.53 -12.64
N LYS A 57 21.71 17.42 -11.94
CA LYS A 57 22.99 16.70 -11.94
C LYS A 57 22.84 15.24 -12.33
N GLU A 58 21.65 14.68 -12.19
CA GLU A 58 21.38 13.28 -12.45
C GLU A 58 20.06 13.14 -13.22
N VAL A 59 20.06 12.20 -14.18
CA VAL A 59 18.84 11.71 -14.83
C VAL A 59 18.67 10.22 -14.54
N ILE A 60 17.49 9.87 -14.04
CA ILE A 60 17.07 8.49 -13.79
C ILE A 60 16.18 8.06 -14.96
N PHE A 61 16.69 7.20 -15.83
CA PHE A 61 15.90 6.68 -16.94
C PHE A 61 14.93 5.60 -16.42
N LEU A 62 13.63 5.87 -16.58
CA LEU A 62 12.51 5.02 -16.17
C LEU A 62 11.53 4.81 -17.35
N GLY A 63 10.39 4.20 -17.10
CA GLY A 63 9.35 3.96 -18.10
C GLY A 63 8.49 2.75 -17.76
N GLY A 64 8.15 1.97 -18.78
CA GLY A 64 7.95 0.54 -18.62
C GLY A 64 9.28 -0.12 -18.24
N ASP A 65 10.03 -0.62 -19.21
CA ASP A 65 11.45 -0.96 -19.01
C ASP A 65 12.34 -0.11 -19.92
N PRO A 66 13.14 0.84 -19.39
CA PRO A 66 13.99 1.71 -20.21
C PRO A 66 15.03 0.93 -21.04
N ALA A 67 15.42 -0.28 -20.62
CA ALA A 67 16.36 -1.09 -21.37
C ALA A 67 15.81 -1.61 -22.70
N GLU A 68 14.48 -1.60 -22.86
CA GLU A 68 13.79 -1.99 -24.10
C GLU A 68 13.73 -0.83 -25.11
N HIS A 69 14.07 0.41 -24.70
CA HIS A 69 14.19 1.50 -25.67
C HIS A 69 15.44 1.30 -26.55
N PRO A 70 15.30 1.24 -27.89
CA PRO A 70 16.38 0.78 -28.79
C PRO A 70 17.66 1.63 -28.72
N GLU A 71 17.50 2.92 -28.42
CA GLU A 71 18.56 3.92 -28.35
C GLU A 71 18.93 4.33 -26.90
N ILE A 72 18.64 3.50 -25.89
CA ILE A 72 18.89 3.86 -24.47
C ILE A 72 20.34 4.29 -24.19
N LEU A 73 21.33 3.60 -24.77
CA LEU A 73 22.74 3.97 -24.62
C LEU A 73 23.08 5.31 -25.29
N ARG A 74 22.38 5.67 -26.39
CA ARG A 74 22.55 6.99 -27.01
C ARG A 74 21.98 8.10 -26.13
N LEU A 75 20.88 7.85 -25.43
CA LEU A 75 20.34 8.78 -24.44
C LEU A 75 21.32 8.98 -23.27
N CYS A 76 21.94 7.90 -22.79
CA CYS A 76 22.97 7.99 -21.74
C CYS A 76 24.19 8.79 -22.20
N ALA A 77 24.67 8.53 -23.44
CA ALA A 77 25.76 9.31 -24.03
C ALA A 77 25.42 10.81 -24.09
N ARG A 78 24.18 11.14 -24.51
CA ARG A 78 23.76 12.54 -24.55
C ARG A 78 23.67 13.17 -23.15
N ALA A 79 23.13 12.44 -22.17
CA ALA A 79 23.08 12.90 -20.79
C ALA A 79 24.48 13.26 -20.25
N HIS A 80 25.48 12.41 -20.50
CA HIS A 80 26.87 12.69 -20.14
C HIS A 80 27.43 13.94 -20.86
N GLU A 81 27.15 14.10 -22.16
CA GLU A 81 27.58 15.28 -22.93
C GLU A 81 27.03 16.60 -22.38
N VAL A 82 25.82 16.59 -21.81
CA VAL A 82 25.20 17.77 -21.18
C VAL A 82 25.53 17.90 -19.68
N GLY A 83 26.40 17.03 -19.16
CA GLY A 83 26.94 17.11 -17.80
C GLY A 83 26.08 16.43 -16.73
N LEU A 84 25.22 15.48 -17.10
CA LEU A 84 24.39 14.71 -16.19
C LEU A 84 24.99 13.34 -15.91
N GLN A 85 24.89 12.88 -14.66
CA GLN A 85 25.06 11.48 -14.28
C GLN A 85 23.84 10.66 -14.71
N THR A 86 24.05 9.39 -14.98
CA THR A 86 23.02 8.50 -15.51
C THR A 86 22.74 7.34 -14.57
N LEU A 87 21.47 7.22 -14.20
CA LEU A 87 20.94 6.07 -13.50
C LEU A 87 19.94 5.37 -14.42
N ILE A 88 19.99 4.03 -14.48
CA ILE A 88 18.96 3.24 -15.16
C ILE A 88 18.34 2.29 -14.13
N LEU A 89 17.03 2.44 -13.89
CA LEU A 89 16.23 1.45 -13.18
C LEU A 89 15.53 0.55 -14.22
N SER A 90 15.98 -0.69 -14.34
CA SER A 90 15.50 -1.63 -15.36
C SER A 90 15.18 -3.00 -14.79
N ASN A 91 14.15 -3.64 -15.34
CA ASN A 91 13.79 -5.01 -14.99
C ASN A 91 14.68 -6.04 -15.71
N THR A 92 15.45 -5.63 -16.73
CA THR A 92 16.18 -6.56 -17.60
C THR A 92 17.63 -6.17 -17.84
N HIS A 93 17.94 -4.87 -17.89
CA HIS A 93 19.21 -4.34 -18.40
C HIS A 93 19.65 -4.97 -19.74
N ALA A 94 18.69 -5.26 -20.63
CA ALA A 94 18.88 -5.98 -21.90
C ALA A 94 20.03 -5.46 -22.78
N TYR A 95 20.31 -4.15 -22.77
CA TYR A 95 21.41 -3.57 -23.55
C TYR A 95 22.80 -4.09 -23.14
N LEU A 96 22.95 -4.64 -21.94
CA LEU A 96 24.20 -5.27 -21.47
C LEU A 96 24.48 -6.62 -22.13
N GLU A 97 23.47 -7.27 -22.71
CA GLU A 97 23.66 -8.48 -23.53
C GLU A 97 24.44 -8.14 -24.81
N ARG A 98 24.15 -6.96 -25.38
CA ARG A 98 24.75 -6.48 -26.62
C ARG A 98 26.10 -5.82 -26.41
N ASP A 99 26.20 -4.90 -25.44
CA ASP A 99 27.40 -4.08 -25.24
C ASP A 99 27.61 -3.72 -23.76
N PRO A 100 28.12 -4.66 -22.94
CA PRO A 100 28.33 -4.43 -21.52
C PRO A 100 29.43 -3.39 -21.24
N LEU A 101 30.41 -3.25 -22.13
CA LEU A 101 31.49 -2.27 -21.97
C LEU A 101 30.96 -0.84 -22.16
N MET A 102 30.12 -0.62 -23.17
CA MET A 102 29.47 0.67 -23.36
C MET A 102 28.49 0.97 -22.23
N GLY A 103 27.72 -0.03 -21.78
CA GLY A 103 26.85 0.10 -20.60
C GLY A 103 27.64 0.55 -19.37
N ALA A 104 28.73 -0.15 -19.03
CA ALA A 104 29.60 0.21 -17.91
C ALA A 104 30.30 1.58 -18.08
N ARG A 105 30.47 2.08 -19.32
CA ARG A 105 31.03 3.41 -19.56
C ARG A 105 30.02 4.52 -19.35
N LEU A 106 28.79 4.32 -19.84
CA LEU A 106 27.77 5.36 -19.96
C LEU A 106 26.72 5.37 -18.84
N VAL A 107 26.66 4.32 -18.02
CA VAL A 107 25.73 4.21 -16.89
C VAL A 107 26.53 4.30 -15.60
N ASP A 108 26.14 5.22 -14.73
CA ASP A 108 26.83 5.45 -13.45
C ASP A 108 26.24 4.59 -12.33
N VAL A 109 24.93 4.38 -12.34
CA VAL A 109 24.21 3.56 -11.38
C VAL A 109 23.24 2.62 -12.11
N PHE A 110 23.35 1.33 -11.81
CA PHE A 110 22.44 0.29 -12.29
C PHE A 110 21.48 -0.07 -11.17
N GLU A 111 20.20 0.23 -11.31
CA GLU A 111 19.19 -0.23 -10.36
C GLU A 111 18.28 -1.25 -11.01
N THR A 112 17.86 -2.25 -10.23
CA THR A 112 16.92 -3.25 -10.72
C THR A 112 15.83 -3.56 -9.71
N THR A 113 14.67 -3.98 -10.20
CA THR A 113 13.59 -4.48 -9.34
C THR A 113 13.75 -5.98 -9.13
N ILE A 114 13.78 -6.43 -7.87
CA ILE A 114 13.75 -7.87 -7.54
C ILE A 114 12.60 -8.14 -6.57
N HIS A 115 11.71 -9.07 -6.93
CA HIS A 115 10.50 -9.36 -6.16
C HIS A 115 10.65 -10.49 -5.12
N GLY A 116 11.77 -11.23 -5.12
CA GLY A 116 12.00 -12.29 -4.15
C GLY A 116 13.33 -13.00 -4.32
N PRO A 117 13.63 -13.98 -3.45
CA PRO A 117 14.95 -14.61 -3.36
C PRO A 117 15.23 -15.66 -4.44
N THR A 118 14.22 -16.09 -5.20
CA THR A 118 14.35 -17.13 -6.22
C THR A 118 13.70 -16.72 -7.53
N SER A 119 14.08 -17.38 -8.62
CA SER A 119 13.47 -17.22 -9.94
C SER A 119 11.97 -17.46 -9.91
N GLU A 120 11.50 -18.47 -9.18
CA GLU A 120 10.07 -18.82 -9.15
C GLU A 120 9.25 -17.69 -8.54
N VAL A 121 9.73 -17.08 -7.45
CA VAL A 121 9.03 -15.97 -6.80
C VAL A 121 9.10 -14.71 -7.66
N HIS A 122 10.27 -14.41 -8.21
CA HIS A 122 10.46 -13.23 -9.03
C HIS A 122 9.64 -13.28 -10.33
N ASP A 123 9.78 -14.36 -11.10
CA ASP A 123 9.18 -14.52 -12.42
C ASP A 123 7.66 -14.59 -12.32
N ALA A 124 7.12 -15.30 -11.33
CA ALA A 124 5.68 -15.36 -11.08
C ALA A 124 5.10 -13.98 -10.73
N PHE A 125 5.85 -13.17 -9.97
CA PHE A 125 5.43 -11.82 -9.64
C PHE A 125 5.55 -10.88 -10.85
N ALA A 126 6.64 -10.99 -11.61
CA ALA A 126 6.90 -10.22 -12.82
C ALA A 126 5.91 -10.53 -13.96
N GLY A 127 5.32 -11.73 -13.96
CA GLY A 127 4.54 -12.24 -15.07
C GLY A 127 5.40 -12.51 -16.30
N SER A 128 6.66 -12.91 -16.11
CA SER A 128 7.64 -13.11 -17.17
C SER A 128 8.62 -14.22 -16.82
N ASP A 129 8.54 -15.34 -17.55
CA ASP A 129 9.40 -16.51 -17.33
C ASP A 129 10.87 -16.20 -17.66
N GLY A 130 11.78 -16.56 -16.76
CA GLY A 130 13.22 -16.35 -16.91
C GLY A 130 13.68 -14.92 -16.63
N ALA A 131 12.80 -14.02 -16.18
CA ALA A 131 13.12 -12.62 -15.90
C ALA A 131 14.25 -12.47 -14.87
N PHE A 132 14.20 -13.24 -13.78
CA PHE A 132 15.23 -13.21 -12.74
C PHE A 132 16.61 -13.56 -13.28
N ASN A 133 16.71 -14.68 -14.00
CA ASN A 133 17.98 -15.15 -14.54
C ASN A 133 18.54 -14.18 -15.58
N ARG A 134 17.68 -13.57 -16.39
CA ARG A 134 18.06 -12.55 -17.38
C ARG A 134 18.67 -11.33 -16.69
N VAL A 135 17.97 -10.74 -15.73
CA VAL A 135 18.45 -9.50 -15.10
C VAL A 135 19.69 -9.71 -14.24
N VAL A 136 19.74 -10.82 -13.49
CA VAL A 136 20.93 -11.19 -12.70
C VAL A 136 22.12 -11.44 -13.63
N GLY A 137 21.93 -12.20 -14.71
CA GLY A 137 22.98 -12.48 -15.69
C GLY A 137 23.48 -11.21 -16.38
N ASN A 138 22.61 -10.25 -16.66
CA ASN A 138 22.99 -8.98 -17.26
C ASN A 138 23.80 -8.09 -16.31
N LEU A 139 23.39 -8.00 -15.03
CA LEU A 139 24.16 -7.26 -14.02
C LEU A 139 25.52 -7.90 -13.73
N GLN A 140 25.64 -9.23 -13.79
CA GLN A 140 26.93 -9.92 -13.65
C GLN A 140 27.95 -9.49 -14.71
N ARG A 141 27.51 -9.08 -15.91
CA ARG A 141 28.40 -8.58 -16.97
C ARG A 141 29.10 -7.26 -16.60
N VAL A 142 28.53 -6.50 -15.67
CA VAL A 142 29.06 -5.20 -15.21
C VAL A 142 29.48 -5.20 -13.74
N ALA A 143 29.32 -6.31 -13.01
CA ALA A 143 29.64 -6.42 -11.59
C ALA A 143 31.07 -5.98 -11.23
N ASN A 144 32.05 -6.24 -12.09
CA ASN A 144 33.45 -5.89 -11.86
C ASN A 144 33.86 -4.51 -12.43
N SER A 145 32.90 -3.72 -12.93
CA SER A 145 33.18 -2.41 -13.52
C SER A 145 33.44 -1.31 -12.49
N GLY A 146 33.16 -1.58 -11.20
CA GLY A 146 33.21 -0.59 -10.12
C GLY A 146 32.03 0.39 -10.13
N LYS A 147 31.02 0.16 -10.97
CA LYS A 147 29.76 0.92 -10.97
C LYS A 147 28.83 0.44 -9.86
N SER A 148 27.95 1.35 -9.42
CA SER A 148 26.98 1.07 -8.36
C SER A 148 25.86 0.16 -8.86
N ILE A 149 25.44 -0.80 -8.03
CA ILE A 149 24.37 -1.76 -8.34
C ILE A 149 23.36 -1.77 -7.19
N GLY A 150 22.21 -1.15 -7.43
CA GLY A 150 21.10 -1.03 -6.49
C GLY A 150 19.97 -2.03 -6.73
N VAL A 151 19.24 -2.33 -5.67
CA VAL A 151 17.96 -3.07 -5.76
C VAL A 151 16.81 -2.18 -5.30
N ALA A 152 15.87 -1.91 -6.19
CA ALA A 152 14.55 -1.39 -5.86
C ALA A 152 13.68 -2.55 -5.38
N TYR A 153 13.33 -2.53 -4.09
CA TYR A 153 12.57 -3.58 -3.43
C TYR A 153 11.16 -3.10 -3.10
N ASN A 154 10.19 -3.67 -3.79
CA ASN A 154 8.78 -3.43 -3.54
C ASN A 154 8.34 -4.16 -2.28
N ALA A 155 8.11 -3.42 -1.20
CA ALA A 155 7.61 -3.94 0.06
C ALA A 155 6.08 -4.11 0.00
N ILE A 156 5.65 -5.36 -0.07
CA ILE A 156 4.27 -5.82 0.00
C ILE A 156 4.16 -6.93 1.07
N PRO A 157 2.97 -7.30 1.57
CA PRO A 157 2.85 -8.34 2.60
C PRO A 157 3.60 -9.64 2.26
N GLU A 158 3.54 -10.07 1.01
CA GLU A 158 4.17 -11.31 0.55
C GLU A 158 5.72 -11.22 0.51
N SER A 159 6.30 -10.02 0.41
CA SER A 159 7.74 -9.78 0.27
C SER A 159 8.40 -9.18 1.52
N ALA A 160 7.64 -8.50 2.40
CA ALA A 160 8.17 -7.73 3.52
C ALA A 160 9.03 -8.54 4.50
N ALA A 161 8.79 -9.85 4.61
CA ALA A 161 9.56 -10.76 5.47
C ALA A 161 10.68 -11.52 4.72
N ARG A 162 11.02 -11.11 3.50
CA ARG A 162 11.98 -11.79 2.62
C ARG A 162 13.07 -10.86 2.08
N LEU A 163 13.15 -9.62 2.58
CA LEU A 163 14.11 -8.64 2.11
C LEU A 163 15.55 -9.15 2.33
N TYR A 164 15.86 -9.60 3.55
CA TYR A 164 17.21 -10.08 3.86
C TYR A 164 17.60 -11.27 2.99
N GLU A 165 16.72 -12.27 2.87
CA GLU A 165 16.94 -13.46 2.06
C GLU A 165 17.13 -13.11 0.58
N THR A 166 16.35 -12.16 0.06
CA THR A 166 16.45 -11.72 -1.34
C THR A 166 17.81 -11.11 -1.63
N ILE A 167 18.25 -10.17 -0.81
CA ILE A 167 19.54 -9.50 -1.00
C ILE A 167 20.70 -10.46 -0.74
N ALA A 168 20.60 -11.34 0.25
CA ALA A 168 21.60 -12.37 0.51
C ALA A 168 21.73 -13.36 -0.66
N ALA A 169 20.62 -13.73 -1.32
CA ALA A 169 20.64 -14.59 -2.50
C ALA A 169 21.39 -13.92 -3.67
N LEU A 170 21.10 -12.64 -3.96
CA LEU A 170 21.81 -11.90 -5.00
C LEU A 170 23.31 -11.78 -4.70
N LYS A 171 23.66 -11.44 -3.46
CA LYS A 171 25.06 -11.19 -3.08
C LYS A 171 25.88 -12.47 -2.97
N ASN A 172 25.37 -13.48 -2.27
CA ASN A 172 26.14 -14.69 -1.96
C ASN A 172 25.87 -15.80 -2.98
N GLY A 173 24.63 -15.95 -3.43
CA GLY A 173 24.25 -16.97 -4.42
C GLY A 173 24.63 -16.60 -5.85
N HIS A 174 24.55 -15.31 -6.21
CA HIS A 174 24.83 -14.84 -7.57
C HIS A 174 26.05 -13.92 -7.68
N ALA A 175 26.80 -13.71 -6.60
CA ALA A 175 28.00 -12.89 -6.57
C ALA A 175 27.79 -11.45 -7.11
N LEU A 176 26.59 -10.89 -6.96
CA LEU A 176 26.31 -9.50 -7.34
C LEU A 176 26.75 -8.54 -6.23
N PRO A 177 27.54 -7.50 -6.54
CA PRO A 177 27.99 -6.51 -5.57
C PRO A 177 26.89 -5.47 -5.30
N VAL A 178 25.77 -5.91 -4.71
CA VAL A 178 24.68 -5.02 -4.31
C VAL A 178 25.20 -4.07 -3.23
N ASP A 179 25.19 -2.77 -3.51
CA ASP A 179 25.74 -1.73 -2.63
C ASP A 179 24.66 -0.90 -1.92
N HIS A 180 23.47 -0.81 -2.50
CA HIS A 180 22.32 -0.16 -1.88
C HIS A 180 20.97 -0.82 -2.20
N VAL A 181 19.99 -0.54 -1.35
CA VAL A 181 18.60 -0.98 -1.51
C VAL A 181 17.65 0.19 -1.32
N LEU A 182 16.73 0.35 -2.26
CA LEU A 182 15.63 1.30 -2.19
C LEU A 182 14.35 0.57 -1.82
N ILE A 183 13.77 0.88 -0.66
CA ILE A 183 12.48 0.33 -0.25
C ILE A 183 11.37 1.19 -0.84
N GLN A 184 10.52 0.56 -1.64
CA GLN A 184 9.35 1.16 -2.28
C GLN A 184 8.07 0.57 -1.69
N ARG A 185 7.07 1.42 -1.47
CA ARG A 185 5.72 1.03 -1.07
C ARG A 185 4.82 1.15 -2.28
N ILE A 186 3.80 0.31 -2.36
CA ILE A 186 2.90 0.37 -3.50
C ILE A 186 1.91 1.51 -3.33
N ILE A 187 2.04 2.51 -4.20
CA ILE A 187 1.05 3.55 -4.39
C ILE A 187 -0.14 2.93 -5.14
N PRO A 188 -1.40 3.18 -4.73
CA PRO A 188 -2.61 2.61 -5.32
C PRO A 188 -2.94 3.23 -6.70
N SER A 189 -1.99 3.24 -7.62
CA SER A 189 -2.16 3.78 -8.97
C SER A 189 -1.83 2.73 -10.03
N GLY A 190 -2.12 3.04 -11.29
CA GLY A 190 -1.92 2.12 -12.40
C GLY A 190 -2.68 0.80 -12.20
N ARG A 191 -1.97 -0.34 -12.30
CA ARG A 191 -2.55 -1.68 -12.10
C ARG A 191 -2.90 -1.98 -10.63
N ALA A 192 -2.29 -1.27 -9.69
CA ALA A 192 -2.61 -1.37 -8.27
C ALA A 192 -3.79 -0.49 -7.85
N ARG A 193 -4.41 0.24 -8.78
CA ARG A 193 -5.58 1.08 -8.48
C ARG A 193 -6.67 0.26 -7.79
N ASP A 194 -7.34 0.90 -6.84
CA ASP A 194 -8.48 0.31 -6.12
C ASP A 194 -8.15 -1.03 -5.40
N SER A 195 -6.87 -1.32 -5.16
CA SER A 195 -6.42 -2.53 -4.47
C SER A 195 -5.88 -2.21 -3.08
N ALA A 196 -6.38 -2.93 -2.06
CA ALA A 196 -5.81 -2.95 -0.72
C ALA A 196 -4.72 -4.02 -0.54
N ARG A 197 -4.52 -4.90 -1.53
CA ARG A 197 -3.69 -6.10 -1.43
C ARG A 197 -2.24 -5.82 -1.00
N TYR A 198 -1.66 -4.72 -1.49
CA TYR A 198 -0.25 -4.40 -1.31
C TYR A 198 0.03 -3.60 -0.04
N THR A 199 -0.97 -3.46 0.82
CA THR A 199 -0.89 -2.77 2.09
C THR A 199 -0.05 -3.54 3.08
N LEU A 200 0.98 -2.90 3.62
CA LEU A 200 1.75 -3.46 4.73
C LEU A 200 0.97 -3.38 6.04
N SER A 201 0.97 -4.46 6.82
CA SER A 201 0.55 -4.45 8.22
C SER A 201 1.68 -3.94 9.13
N HIS A 202 1.37 -3.65 10.41
CA HIS A 202 2.40 -3.34 11.40
C HIS A 202 3.46 -4.44 11.50
N ASN A 203 3.06 -5.71 11.47
CA ASN A 203 3.99 -6.82 11.54
C ASN A 203 4.89 -6.91 10.28
N ASP A 204 4.35 -6.58 9.10
CA ASP A 204 5.15 -6.54 7.87
C ASP A 204 6.19 -5.42 7.95
N VAL A 205 5.81 -4.24 8.45
CA VAL A 205 6.74 -3.14 8.72
C VAL A 205 7.82 -3.58 9.73
N LEU A 206 7.44 -4.21 10.84
CA LEU A 206 8.42 -4.70 11.82
C LEU A 206 9.45 -5.63 11.19
N ARG A 207 9.00 -6.65 10.44
CA ARG A 207 9.87 -7.62 9.79
C ARG A 207 10.76 -6.98 8.72
N LEU A 208 10.18 -6.09 7.91
CA LEU A 208 10.93 -5.34 6.90
C LEU A 208 12.08 -4.56 7.53
N PHE A 209 11.81 -3.78 8.59
CA PHE A 209 12.84 -2.97 9.23
C PHE A 209 13.86 -3.81 10.04
N GLU A 210 13.47 -4.96 10.57
CA GLU A 210 14.40 -5.93 11.15
C GLU A 210 15.36 -6.48 10.08
N ASP A 211 14.86 -6.79 8.89
CA ASP A 211 15.70 -7.19 7.75
C ASP A 211 16.61 -6.06 7.26
N ILE A 212 16.13 -4.81 7.24
CA ILE A 212 16.95 -3.63 6.92
C ILE A 212 18.12 -3.50 7.90
N GLU A 213 17.86 -3.64 9.21
CA GLU A 213 18.90 -3.56 10.24
C GLU A 213 19.92 -4.69 10.10
N ARG A 214 19.46 -5.92 9.80
CA ARG A 214 20.33 -7.06 9.52
C ARG A 214 21.19 -6.84 8.28
N LEU A 215 20.64 -6.35 7.17
CA LEU A 215 21.40 -6.05 5.95
C LEU A 215 22.49 -5.00 6.20
N SER A 216 22.15 -3.96 6.96
CA SER A 216 23.10 -2.92 7.36
C SER A 216 24.22 -3.48 8.24
N SER A 217 23.90 -4.37 9.18
CA SER A 217 24.87 -5.01 10.09
C SER A 217 25.78 -6.01 9.37
N ASP A 218 25.18 -6.94 8.61
CA ASP A 218 25.88 -8.12 8.08
C ASP A 218 26.66 -7.79 6.80
N TYR A 219 26.17 -6.83 6.01
CA TYR A 219 26.75 -6.49 4.71
C TYR A 219 27.18 -5.03 4.56
N GLY A 220 26.85 -4.14 5.51
CA GLY A 220 27.12 -2.71 5.36
C GLY A 220 26.34 -2.03 4.24
N ILE A 221 25.26 -2.66 3.76
CA ILE A 221 24.46 -2.16 2.64
C ILE A 221 23.67 -0.93 3.08
N ALA A 222 23.74 0.14 2.28
CA ALA A 222 22.95 1.33 2.50
C ALA A 222 21.50 1.05 2.11
N VAL A 223 20.56 1.26 3.05
CA VAL A 223 19.14 1.12 2.77
C VAL A 223 18.45 2.46 2.98
N SER A 224 17.62 2.85 2.01
CA SER A 224 16.73 4.01 2.15
C SER A 224 15.32 3.66 1.71
N CYS A 225 14.34 4.29 2.36
CA CYS A 225 12.96 4.25 1.90
C CYS A 225 12.72 5.39 0.91
N GLU A 226 12.48 5.06 -0.35
CA GLU A 226 12.17 6.04 -1.40
C GLU A 226 10.76 6.60 -1.18
N ASP A 227 9.81 5.69 -0.93
CA ASP A 227 8.47 6.04 -0.47
C ASP A 227 8.47 6.27 1.04
N ALA A 228 8.53 7.54 1.43
CA ALA A 228 8.62 7.95 2.83
C ALA A 228 7.52 7.31 3.70
N PHE A 229 7.91 6.55 4.72
CA PHE A 229 7.00 6.04 5.74
C PHE A 229 6.66 7.16 6.74
N PRO A 230 5.39 7.28 7.18
CA PRO A 230 5.09 8.12 8.33
C PRO A 230 5.76 7.55 9.58
N TYR A 231 6.49 8.37 10.33
CA TYR A 231 7.28 7.90 11.49
C TYR A 231 6.44 7.21 12.56
N CYS A 232 5.16 7.57 12.71
CA CYS A 232 4.25 6.96 13.68
C CYS A 232 3.89 5.49 13.35
N THR A 233 4.18 5.00 12.14
CA THR A 233 3.88 3.62 11.72
C THR A 233 5.08 2.69 11.88
N VAL A 234 6.26 3.26 12.16
CA VAL A 234 7.53 2.56 12.29
C VAL A 234 8.04 2.73 13.73
N PRO A 235 8.49 1.67 14.41
CA PRO A 235 9.08 1.79 15.75
C PRO A 235 10.26 2.79 15.77
N SER A 236 10.35 3.58 16.84
CA SER A 236 11.35 4.65 16.98
C SER A 236 12.80 4.19 16.81
N ARG A 237 13.13 2.95 17.20
CA ARG A 237 14.47 2.36 17.00
C ARG A 237 14.91 2.32 15.53
N PHE A 238 13.97 2.34 14.59
CA PHE A 238 14.22 2.26 13.15
C PHE A 238 14.12 3.61 12.44
N HIS A 239 13.80 4.71 13.14
CA HIS A 239 13.66 6.04 12.51
C HIS A 239 14.94 6.52 11.81
N LYS A 240 16.11 6.00 12.21
CA LYS A 240 17.41 6.26 11.53
C LYS A 240 17.45 5.86 10.05
N TYR A 241 16.59 4.94 9.61
CA TYR A 241 16.48 4.51 8.21
C TYR A 241 15.46 5.32 7.40
N LEU A 242 14.66 6.15 8.07
CA LEU A 242 13.60 6.90 7.44
C LEU A 242 14.09 8.26 6.95
N LYS A 243 13.58 8.66 5.79
CA LYS A 243 13.76 10.01 5.25
C LYS A 243 12.40 10.54 4.78
N PRO A 244 12.17 11.86 4.87
CA PRO A 244 10.96 12.43 4.31
C PRO A 244 11.04 12.45 2.78
N CYS A 245 9.89 12.65 2.14
CA CYS A 245 9.77 12.64 0.69
C CYS A 245 10.67 13.70 0.01
N VAL A 246 11.49 13.25 -0.94
CA VAL A 246 12.40 14.10 -1.73
C VAL A 246 11.77 14.62 -3.03
N TRP A 247 10.68 14.00 -3.48
CA TRP A 247 9.92 14.39 -4.67
C TRP A 247 9.20 15.73 -4.46
N GLY A 248 9.54 16.71 -5.30
CA GLY A 248 9.14 18.11 -5.14
C GLY A 248 10.07 18.95 -4.26
N SER A 249 11.11 18.36 -3.66
CA SER A 249 12.13 19.07 -2.88
C SER A 249 13.47 19.08 -3.60
N THR A 250 13.98 17.92 -3.98
CA THR A 250 15.22 17.75 -4.76
C THR A 250 15.05 16.87 -6.00
N HIS A 251 13.92 16.16 -6.11
CA HIS A 251 13.63 15.24 -7.23
C HIS A 251 12.36 15.66 -7.97
N GLY A 252 12.38 15.62 -9.31
CA GLY A 252 11.20 15.82 -10.17
C GLY A 252 11.06 14.70 -11.19
N SER A 253 9.92 14.63 -11.90
CA SER A 253 9.70 13.65 -12.96
C SER A 253 9.37 14.34 -14.28
N LEU A 254 9.87 13.80 -15.38
CA LEU A 254 9.69 14.27 -16.73
C LEU A 254 9.07 13.15 -17.57
N ASP A 255 8.03 13.50 -18.32
CA ASP A 255 7.59 12.66 -19.43
C ASP A 255 8.42 12.93 -20.70
N ALA A 256 8.22 12.09 -21.72
CA ALA A 256 8.89 12.25 -23.01
C ALA A 256 8.59 13.59 -23.69
N SER A 257 7.45 14.22 -23.42
CA SER A 257 7.08 15.52 -23.99
C SER A 257 7.75 16.69 -23.25
N GLY A 258 8.51 16.43 -22.18
CA GLY A 258 9.18 17.43 -21.37
C GLY A 258 8.29 18.05 -20.30
N ASN A 259 7.11 17.48 -20.02
CA ASN A 259 6.29 17.98 -18.91
C ASN A 259 6.92 17.57 -17.58
N LEU A 260 7.18 18.56 -16.73
CA LEU A 260 7.72 18.36 -15.39
C LEU A 260 6.57 18.17 -14.40
N THR A 261 6.62 17.10 -13.62
CA THR A 261 5.71 16.85 -12.51
C THR A 261 6.47 16.77 -11.19
N ARG A 262 5.75 17.03 -10.08
CA ARG A 262 6.32 16.90 -8.72
C ARG A 262 6.80 15.48 -8.39
N CYS A 263 6.08 14.47 -8.86
CA CYS A 263 6.30 13.05 -8.54
C CYS A 263 5.92 12.20 -9.75
N GLY A 264 6.71 11.17 -10.05
CA GLY A 264 6.48 10.29 -11.20
C GLY A 264 5.27 9.36 -11.06
N ALA A 265 4.75 9.16 -9.84
CA ALA A 265 3.61 8.28 -9.59
C ALA A 265 2.25 8.89 -9.96
N THR A 266 2.18 10.19 -10.27
CA THR A 266 0.95 10.84 -10.72
C THR A 266 1.22 11.98 -11.69
N THR A 267 0.32 12.16 -12.66
CA THR A 267 0.33 13.30 -13.58
C THR A 267 -0.44 14.51 -13.04
N ALA A 268 -1.15 14.36 -11.91
CA ALA A 268 -1.98 15.43 -11.33
C ALA A 268 -1.18 16.66 -10.86
N TYR A 269 0.13 16.52 -10.69
CA TYR A 269 1.03 17.58 -10.21
C TYR A 269 1.93 18.12 -11.33
N ASN A 270 1.36 18.48 -12.47
CA ASN A 270 2.08 19.11 -13.57
C ASN A 270 2.49 20.54 -13.20
N LEU A 271 3.78 20.84 -13.38
CA LEU A 271 4.44 22.07 -13.00
C LEU A 271 4.74 22.98 -14.21
N GLY A 272 4.82 22.43 -15.42
CA GLY A 272 5.21 23.13 -16.63
C GLY A 272 5.94 22.22 -17.62
N ASN A 273 6.51 22.79 -18.68
CA ASN A 273 7.23 22.05 -19.72
C ASN A 273 8.64 22.62 -19.94
N VAL A 274 9.66 21.76 -19.83
CA VAL A 274 11.09 22.15 -19.87
C VAL A 274 11.56 22.62 -21.25
N LEU A 275 10.80 22.30 -22.31
CA LEU A 275 11.08 22.77 -23.66
C LEU A 275 10.59 24.20 -23.90
N LEU A 276 9.78 24.74 -22.98
CA LEU A 276 9.26 26.11 -23.05
C LEU A 276 9.95 27.04 -22.06
N LYS A 277 10.37 26.51 -20.90
CA LYS A 277 10.98 27.28 -19.81
C LYS A 277 12.02 26.42 -19.10
N SER A 278 13.11 27.02 -18.63
CA SER A 278 14.12 26.29 -17.84
C SER A 278 13.49 25.55 -16.66
N VAL A 279 13.97 24.34 -16.39
CA VAL A 279 13.52 23.51 -15.25
C VAL A 279 13.68 24.26 -13.91
N ASP A 280 14.74 25.05 -13.75
CA ASP A 280 15.01 25.84 -12.54
C ASP A 280 13.95 26.93 -12.34
N ASP A 281 13.56 27.60 -13.42
CA ASP A 281 12.53 28.62 -13.35
C ASP A 281 11.14 28.03 -13.05
N ILE A 282 10.81 26.88 -13.66
CA ILE A 282 9.57 26.15 -13.36
C ILE A 282 9.55 25.79 -11.86
N TRP A 283 10.67 25.25 -11.36
CA TRP A 283 10.82 24.80 -9.99
C TRP A 283 10.72 25.93 -8.96
N ALA A 284 11.36 27.07 -9.23
CA ALA A 284 11.41 28.21 -8.32
C ALA A 284 10.08 28.96 -8.27
N THR A 285 9.32 28.99 -9.37
CA THR A 285 8.07 29.77 -9.49
C THR A 285 6.79 28.98 -9.25
N SER A 286 6.89 27.66 -9.03
CA SER A 286 5.71 26.81 -8.82
C SER A 286 5.04 27.04 -7.46
N ALA A 287 3.81 27.56 -7.49
CA ALA A 287 2.96 27.68 -6.31
C ALA A 287 2.65 26.32 -5.66
N GLN A 288 2.53 25.26 -6.47
CA GLN A 288 2.29 23.91 -5.99
C GLN A 288 3.48 23.36 -5.18
N LEU A 289 4.70 23.57 -5.67
CA LEU A 289 5.91 23.21 -4.91
C LEU A 289 6.05 24.06 -3.66
N ALA A 290 5.75 25.36 -3.72
CA ALA A 290 5.77 26.24 -2.55
C ALA A 290 4.80 25.75 -1.46
N SER A 291 3.55 25.46 -1.82
CA SER A 291 2.52 24.92 -0.92
C SER A 291 2.95 23.57 -0.32
N PHE A 292 3.48 22.66 -1.14
CA PHE A 292 3.98 21.36 -0.69
C PHE A 292 5.13 21.49 0.31
N ARG A 293 6.14 22.32 0.01
CA ARG A 293 7.31 22.56 0.86
C ARG A 293 6.97 23.24 2.18
N GLN A 294 5.94 24.07 2.18
CA GLN A 294 5.34 24.67 3.38
C GLN A 294 4.41 23.72 4.14
N LEU A 295 4.37 22.44 3.76
CA LEU A 295 3.62 21.38 4.45
C LEU A 295 2.11 21.64 4.52
N GLN A 296 1.55 22.45 3.62
CA GLN A 296 0.11 22.77 3.60
C GLN A 296 -0.78 21.57 3.27
N HIS A 297 -0.20 20.50 2.74
CA HIS A 297 -0.89 19.24 2.44
C HIS A 297 -1.10 18.36 3.67
N LEU A 298 -0.49 18.69 4.82
CA LEU A 298 -0.60 17.90 6.03
C LEU A 298 -1.98 18.03 6.68
N SER A 299 -2.43 16.94 7.30
CA SER A 299 -3.60 16.99 8.19
C SER A 299 -3.31 17.84 9.42
N ALA A 300 -4.37 18.30 10.10
CA ALA A 300 -4.24 19.05 11.35
C ALA A 300 -3.48 18.28 12.45
N SER A 301 -3.54 16.95 12.47
CA SER A 301 -2.79 16.12 13.41
C SER A 301 -1.29 16.10 13.09
N CYS A 302 -0.92 15.88 11.82
CA CYS A 302 0.48 15.88 11.38
C CYS A 302 1.11 17.28 11.52
N ALA A 303 0.35 18.34 11.22
CA ALA A 303 0.83 19.73 11.31
C ALA A 303 1.20 20.15 12.74
N ARG A 304 0.64 19.52 13.78
CA ARG A 304 0.96 19.78 15.19
C ARG A 304 1.87 18.71 15.82
N CYS A 305 2.34 17.75 15.04
CA CYS A 305 3.16 16.65 15.54
C CYS A 305 4.58 17.15 15.89
N HIS A 306 5.12 16.71 17.03
CA HIS A 306 6.49 17.06 17.45
C HIS A 306 7.59 16.50 16.52
N LEU A 307 7.25 15.53 15.66
CA LEU A 307 8.15 14.94 14.66
C LEU A 307 7.95 15.54 13.26
N VAL A 308 7.17 16.61 13.11
CA VAL A 308 6.77 17.14 11.78
C VAL A 308 7.95 17.54 10.91
N ASP A 309 9.02 18.07 11.49
CA ASP A 309 10.20 18.52 10.75
C ASP A 309 11.03 17.35 10.17
N GLU A 310 11.01 16.20 10.84
CA GLU A 310 11.73 14.98 10.42
C GLU A 310 10.86 14.09 9.52
N CYS A 311 9.61 13.87 9.92
CA CYS A 311 8.67 12.96 9.26
C CYS A 311 8.00 13.59 8.04
N ARG A 312 7.62 14.87 8.14
CA ARG A 312 6.86 15.62 7.12
C ARG A 312 5.60 14.89 6.61
N GLY A 313 5.01 14.03 7.44
CA GLY A 313 3.76 13.33 7.16
C GLY A 313 3.86 12.08 6.28
N GLY A 314 5.06 11.59 5.96
CA GLY A 314 5.23 10.44 5.07
C GLY A 314 5.01 10.78 3.58
N CYS A 315 4.65 9.78 2.78
CA CYS A 315 4.36 9.98 1.35
C CYS A 315 3.08 10.80 1.18
N SER A 316 3.20 11.99 0.59
CA SER A 316 2.06 12.90 0.46
C SER A 316 0.97 12.38 -0.47
N LEU A 317 1.28 11.45 -1.38
CA LEU A 317 0.29 10.77 -2.22
C LEU A 317 -0.52 9.79 -1.39
N SER A 318 0.16 8.97 -0.60
CA SER A 318 -0.48 7.98 0.27
C SER A 318 -1.30 8.66 1.40
N CYS A 319 -0.89 9.86 1.86
CA CYS A 319 -1.45 10.54 3.02
C CYS A 319 -2.45 11.69 2.71
N SER A 320 -2.61 12.13 1.46
CA SER A 320 -3.48 13.27 1.11
C SER A 320 -4.98 12.96 1.23
N ALA A 321 -5.74 13.86 1.89
CA ALA A 321 -7.21 13.79 1.99
C ALA A 321 -7.89 14.08 0.64
N GLY A 322 -8.65 13.12 0.13
CA GLY A 322 -9.40 13.24 -1.13
C GLY A 322 -8.77 12.42 -2.26
N VAL A 323 -9.61 11.54 -2.83
CA VAL A 323 -9.36 10.54 -3.89
C VAL A 323 -8.32 9.45 -3.58
N GLU A 324 -7.28 9.66 -2.78
CA GLU A 324 -6.23 8.63 -2.59
C GLU A 324 -5.64 8.54 -1.17
N ARG A 325 -6.47 8.65 -0.11
CA ARG A 325 -6.05 8.14 1.22
C ARG A 325 -6.13 6.62 1.23
N ASN A 326 -5.09 5.96 0.70
CA ASN A 326 -4.92 4.52 0.84
C ASN A 326 -3.65 4.16 1.61
N ASP A 327 -3.07 5.07 2.41
CA ASP A 327 -2.08 4.64 3.40
C ASP A 327 -2.78 3.99 4.60
N TYR A 328 -3.08 2.71 4.45
CA TYR A 328 -3.62 1.86 5.51
C TYR A 328 -2.66 1.67 6.70
N LEU A 329 -1.38 2.08 6.59
CA LEU A 329 -0.48 2.13 7.74
C LEU A 329 -0.89 3.23 8.74
N ALA A 330 -1.75 4.17 8.36
CA ALA A 330 -2.24 5.22 9.24
C ALA A 330 -3.22 4.73 10.32
N ARG A 331 -3.55 3.43 10.40
CA ARG A 331 -4.39 2.92 11.50
C ARG A 331 -3.56 2.50 12.71
N TYR A 332 -3.39 3.51 13.57
CA TYR A 332 -3.40 3.50 15.02
C TYR A 332 -3.12 2.14 15.72
N ILE A 333 -1.98 2.08 16.41
CA ILE A 333 -1.73 1.11 17.50
C ILE A 333 -2.19 1.81 18.78
N PRO A 334 -3.29 1.39 19.41
CA PRO A 334 -3.69 1.96 20.68
C PRO A 334 -2.56 1.79 21.69
N THR A 335 -2.27 2.85 22.44
CA THR A 335 -1.25 2.83 23.48
C THR A 335 -1.48 1.62 24.38
N LYS A 336 -0.44 0.79 24.57
CA LYS A 336 -0.48 -0.31 25.54
C LYS A 336 -0.85 0.28 26.91
N GLY A 337 -2.09 0.11 27.35
CA GLY A 337 -2.57 0.62 28.64
C GLY A 337 -3.88 1.42 28.62
N ALA A 338 -4.48 1.71 27.45
CA ALA A 338 -5.79 2.35 27.39
C ALA A 338 -6.88 1.52 28.11
N ALA A 339 -7.72 2.19 28.89
CA ALA A 339 -8.78 1.56 29.65
C ALA A 339 -10.03 1.37 28.76
N PRO A 340 -10.93 0.40 29.04
CA PRO A 340 -12.13 0.17 28.24
C PRO A 340 -13.01 1.41 28.00
N GLU A 341 -13.06 2.33 28.96
CA GLU A 341 -13.76 3.61 28.91
C GLU A 341 -13.20 4.63 27.91
N ASP A 342 -11.97 4.43 27.43
CA ASP A 342 -11.34 5.23 26.38
C ASP A 342 -11.90 4.91 24.98
N PHE A 343 -12.74 3.87 24.87
CA PHE A 343 -13.36 3.45 23.62
C PHE A 343 -14.84 3.78 23.61
N ARG A 344 -15.25 4.63 22.65
CA ARG A 344 -16.62 5.11 22.57
C ARG A 344 -17.31 4.63 21.30
N PRO A 345 -18.52 4.05 21.41
CA PRO A 345 -19.33 3.73 20.24
C PRO A 345 -19.93 5.01 19.65
N SER A 346 -20.01 5.07 18.33
CA SER A 346 -20.80 6.05 17.60
C SER A 346 -21.42 5.44 16.35
N VAL A 347 -22.49 6.02 15.84
CA VAL A 347 -23.02 5.67 14.51
C VAL A 347 -21.91 5.87 13.47
N ALA A 348 -21.78 4.93 12.53
CA ALA A 348 -20.77 4.95 11.49
C ALA A 348 -21.07 6.02 10.44
N GLY A 349 -20.13 6.93 10.18
CA GLY A 349 -20.18 7.83 9.03
C GLY A 349 -19.81 7.14 7.71
N VAL A 350 -20.14 7.75 6.58
CA VAL A 350 -19.84 7.22 5.21
C VAL A 350 -18.38 6.81 5.06
N SER A 351 -17.46 7.69 5.46
CA SER A 351 -16.01 7.42 5.35
C SER A 351 -15.57 6.28 6.26
N GLU A 352 -16.20 6.14 7.42
CA GLU A 352 -15.90 5.10 8.40
C GLU A 352 -16.40 3.74 7.92
N LEU A 353 -17.56 3.70 7.26
CA LEU A 353 -18.09 2.51 6.60
C LEU A 353 -17.14 2.01 5.50
N GLN A 354 -16.69 2.90 4.61
CA GLN A 354 -15.72 2.53 3.57
C GLN A 354 -14.42 1.97 4.18
N ASP A 355 -13.99 2.57 5.28
CA ASP A 355 -12.83 2.17 6.04
C ASP A 355 -12.99 0.81 6.75
N ILE A 356 -14.18 0.51 7.27
CA ILE A 356 -14.54 -0.78 7.87
C ILE A 356 -14.49 -1.89 6.81
N LEU A 357 -15.15 -1.66 5.67
CA LEU A 357 -15.33 -2.65 4.61
C LEU A 357 -14.02 -3.01 3.92
N ARG A 358 -13.14 -2.02 3.74
CA ARG A 358 -11.78 -2.25 3.20
C ARG A 358 -10.94 -3.15 4.10
N ILE A 359 -11.10 -3.06 5.42
CA ILE A 359 -10.34 -3.91 6.35
C ILE A 359 -10.86 -5.33 6.37
N GLU A 360 -12.17 -5.52 6.40
CA GLU A 360 -12.76 -6.86 6.34
C GLU A 360 -12.29 -7.62 5.10
N TRP A 361 -12.34 -7.01 3.92
CA TRP A 361 -11.89 -7.67 2.70
C TRP A 361 -10.39 -7.95 2.67
N ALA A 362 -9.58 -7.05 3.21
CA ALA A 362 -8.14 -7.26 3.30
C ALA A 362 -7.80 -8.42 4.25
N CYS A 363 -8.56 -8.60 5.32
CA CYS A 363 -8.31 -9.64 6.32
C CYS A 363 -8.98 -10.98 5.98
N PHE A 364 -10.10 -10.96 5.26
CA PHE A 364 -10.97 -12.13 5.04
C PHE A 364 -11.49 -12.19 3.58
N PRO A 365 -10.63 -12.41 2.57
CA PRO A 365 -11.00 -12.32 1.15
C PRO A 365 -12.08 -13.31 0.68
N HIS A 366 -12.34 -14.38 1.43
CA HIS A 366 -13.42 -15.34 1.19
C HIS A 366 -14.81 -14.82 1.63
N TYR A 367 -14.90 -13.62 2.20
CA TYR A 367 -16.18 -12.97 2.55
C TYR A 367 -16.85 -12.29 1.36
N VAL A 368 -16.19 -12.18 0.20
CA VAL A 368 -16.78 -11.62 -1.03
C VAL A 368 -18.06 -12.38 -1.42
N ASP A 369 -18.12 -13.69 -1.14
CA ASP A 369 -19.30 -14.53 -1.40
C ASP A 369 -20.41 -14.34 -0.36
N LYS A 370 -20.13 -13.67 0.76
CA LYS A 370 -21.09 -13.41 1.85
C LYS A 370 -21.59 -11.97 1.85
N PHE A 371 -20.77 -10.98 1.49
CA PHE A 371 -21.18 -9.58 1.46
C PHE A 371 -20.48 -8.83 0.32
N SER A 372 -21.24 -8.14 -0.52
CA SER A 372 -20.68 -7.18 -1.49
C SER A 372 -20.67 -5.76 -0.92
N LEU A 373 -19.78 -4.90 -1.47
CA LEU A 373 -19.72 -3.47 -1.12
C LEU A 373 -21.08 -2.81 -1.30
N THR A 374 -21.66 -3.09 -2.45
CA THR A 374 -22.94 -2.55 -2.90
C THR A 374 -24.05 -2.89 -1.93
N ASP A 375 -24.08 -4.11 -1.39
CA ASP A 375 -25.13 -4.54 -0.46
C ASP A 375 -24.99 -3.87 0.91
N LEU A 376 -23.77 -3.74 1.42
CA LEU A 376 -23.55 -3.09 2.72
C LEU A 376 -23.71 -1.58 2.64
N GLU A 377 -23.32 -0.94 1.54
CA GLU A 377 -23.63 0.46 1.27
C GLU A 377 -25.13 0.68 1.10
N HIS A 378 -25.84 -0.26 0.47
CA HIS A 378 -27.29 -0.24 0.36
C HIS A 378 -27.96 -0.29 1.74
N TRP A 379 -27.60 -1.27 2.59
CA TRP A 379 -28.14 -1.39 3.95
C TRP A 379 -27.78 -0.19 4.84
N TRP A 380 -26.56 0.34 4.74
CA TRP A 380 -26.17 1.55 5.45
C TRP A 380 -26.94 2.78 4.96
N GLY A 381 -27.21 2.88 3.66
CA GLY A 381 -28.01 3.96 3.09
C GLY A 381 -29.47 3.95 3.55
N LEU A 382 -30.02 2.77 3.84
CA LEU A 382 -31.36 2.60 4.38
C LEU A 382 -31.45 2.89 5.88
N MET A 383 -30.48 2.42 6.67
CA MET A 383 -30.51 2.47 8.13
C MET A 383 -29.11 2.64 8.72
N PRO A 384 -28.50 3.84 8.64
CA PRO A 384 -27.13 4.05 9.10
C PRO A 384 -26.95 3.81 10.62
N GLU A 385 -28.00 4.01 11.41
CA GLU A 385 -28.02 3.84 12.86
C GLU A 385 -27.71 2.42 13.33
N ILE A 386 -27.89 1.43 12.47
CA ILE A 386 -27.58 0.04 12.80
C ILE A 386 -26.09 -0.27 12.70
N PHE A 387 -25.31 0.59 12.05
CA PHE A 387 -23.86 0.49 11.94
C PHE A 387 -23.20 1.33 13.02
N THR A 388 -22.47 0.68 13.93
CA THR A 388 -21.75 1.31 15.02
C THR A 388 -20.25 1.09 14.85
N VAL A 389 -19.46 2.14 15.02
CA VAL A 389 -18.00 2.08 15.13
C VAL A 389 -17.55 2.36 16.56
N TRP A 390 -16.47 1.73 16.97
CA TRP A 390 -15.75 2.08 18.18
C TRP A 390 -14.55 2.94 17.82
N LYS A 391 -14.49 4.08 18.47
CA LYS A 391 -13.36 4.99 18.36
C LYS A 391 -12.59 5.02 19.66
N ASP A 392 -11.27 5.11 19.59
CA ASP A 392 -10.45 5.44 20.75
C ASP A 392 -10.54 6.93 21.12
N SER A 393 -9.76 7.32 22.13
CA SER A 393 -9.64 8.69 22.63
C SER A 393 -9.14 9.73 21.61
N PHE A 394 -8.55 9.29 20.49
CA PHE A 394 -8.08 10.14 19.39
C PHE A 394 -9.07 10.19 18.22
N GLY A 395 -10.12 9.37 18.26
CA GLY A 395 -11.18 9.35 17.26
C GLY A 395 -10.98 8.33 16.13
N ASP A 396 -9.96 7.48 16.22
CA ASP A 396 -9.68 6.47 15.19
C ASP A 396 -10.55 5.22 15.38
N VAL A 397 -11.03 4.62 14.28
CA VAL A 397 -11.88 3.42 14.32
C VAL A 397 -11.04 2.20 14.71
N VAL A 398 -11.37 1.54 15.82
CA VAL A 398 -10.69 0.34 16.33
C VAL A 398 -11.52 -0.94 16.19
N GLY A 399 -12.80 -0.79 15.88
CA GLY A 399 -13.71 -1.91 15.64
C GLY A 399 -15.08 -1.42 15.23
N TYR A 400 -15.95 -2.34 14.82
CA TYR A 400 -17.30 -2.01 14.41
C TYR A 400 -18.29 -3.15 14.67
N ALA A 401 -19.57 -2.81 14.60
CA ALA A 401 -20.70 -3.71 14.67
C ALA A 401 -21.81 -3.23 13.71
N ALA A 402 -22.56 -4.17 13.13
CA ALA A 402 -23.84 -3.90 12.48
C ALA A 402 -24.94 -4.71 13.19
N THR A 403 -26.14 -4.14 13.35
CA THR A 403 -27.28 -4.83 14.01
C THR A 403 -28.57 -4.67 13.21
N VAL A 404 -28.89 -5.66 12.38
CA VAL A 404 -30.08 -5.58 11.51
C VAL A 404 -31.34 -6.10 12.23
N PRO A 405 -32.45 -5.33 12.26
CA PRO A 405 -33.74 -5.78 12.79
C PRO A 405 -34.45 -6.68 11.76
N LEU A 406 -34.89 -7.88 12.16
CA LEU A 406 -35.54 -8.82 11.24
C LEU A 406 -37.05 -8.84 11.43
N THR A 407 -37.79 -8.95 10.33
CA THR A 407 -39.20 -9.32 10.35
C THR A 407 -39.37 -10.80 10.68
N ARG A 408 -40.58 -11.25 11.03
CA ARG A 408 -40.88 -12.68 11.24
C ARG A 408 -40.46 -13.53 10.04
N SER A 409 -40.77 -13.06 8.84
CA SER A 409 -40.44 -13.74 7.57
C SER A 409 -38.94 -13.77 7.33
N GLY A 410 -38.23 -12.66 7.57
CA GLY A 410 -36.78 -12.62 7.42
C GLY A 410 -36.06 -13.56 8.38
N LEU A 411 -36.51 -13.61 9.63
CA LEU A 411 -36.01 -14.56 10.62
C LEU A 411 -36.26 -16.01 10.18
N GLN A 412 -37.46 -16.32 9.70
CA GLN A 412 -37.81 -17.66 9.24
C GLN A 412 -36.94 -18.08 8.04
N ARG A 413 -36.80 -17.20 7.05
CA ARG A 413 -35.96 -17.40 5.86
C ARG A 413 -34.51 -17.71 6.24
N LEU A 414 -33.94 -16.91 7.14
CA LEU A 414 -32.60 -17.09 7.67
C LEU A 414 -32.39 -18.47 8.34
N ILE A 415 -33.37 -18.95 9.10
CA ILE A 415 -33.27 -20.24 9.81
C ILE A 415 -33.52 -21.43 8.87
N SER A 416 -34.45 -21.29 7.93
CA SER A 416 -34.94 -22.41 7.14
C SER A 416 -34.19 -22.64 5.83
N GLU A 417 -33.44 -21.65 5.33
CA GLU A 417 -32.76 -21.71 4.03
C GLU A 417 -31.23 -21.79 4.19
N PRO A 418 -30.59 -22.95 3.94
CA PRO A 418 -29.16 -23.13 4.11
C PRO A 418 -28.28 -22.21 3.23
N GLY A 419 -28.84 -21.66 2.15
CA GLY A 419 -28.15 -20.71 1.27
C GLY A 419 -28.16 -19.26 1.77
N VAL A 420 -29.01 -18.92 2.73
CA VAL A 420 -29.15 -17.56 3.27
C VAL A 420 -28.23 -17.43 4.49
N SER A 421 -27.01 -16.95 4.25
CA SER A 421 -25.96 -16.87 5.28
C SER A 421 -25.44 -15.46 5.55
N SER A 422 -26.13 -14.43 5.04
CA SER A 422 -25.71 -13.04 5.16
C SER A 422 -26.82 -12.04 4.80
N LEU A 423 -26.57 -10.74 5.05
CA LEU A 423 -27.47 -9.65 4.72
C LEU A 423 -27.69 -9.46 3.21
N ALA A 424 -26.75 -9.90 2.37
CA ALA A 424 -26.89 -9.82 0.91
C ALA A 424 -28.01 -10.73 0.37
N HIS A 425 -28.42 -11.72 1.15
CA HIS A 425 -29.48 -12.67 0.80
C HIS A 425 -30.85 -12.29 1.39
N LEU A 426 -30.92 -11.17 2.13
CA LEU A 426 -32.16 -10.65 2.70
C LEU A 426 -32.68 -9.50 1.83
N SER A 427 -33.99 -9.39 1.75
CA SER A 427 -34.69 -8.30 1.07
C SER A 427 -35.24 -7.27 2.06
N ASP A 428 -35.70 -6.13 1.56
CA ASP A 428 -36.34 -5.09 2.38
C ASP A 428 -37.55 -5.62 3.17
N ASP A 429 -38.25 -6.66 2.69
CA ASP A 429 -39.37 -7.29 3.39
C ASP A 429 -38.92 -8.24 4.54
N ASP A 430 -37.66 -8.68 4.51
CA ASP A 430 -37.05 -9.52 5.54
C ASP A 430 -36.50 -8.70 6.72
N VAL A 431 -36.31 -7.41 6.49
CA VAL A 431 -35.63 -6.49 7.40
C VAL A 431 -36.57 -5.35 7.74
N GLN A 432 -36.61 -4.95 9.00
CA GLN A 432 -37.50 -3.86 9.37
C GLN A 432 -36.88 -2.50 9.03
N VAL A 433 -37.35 -1.86 7.95
CA VAL A 433 -36.95 -0.50 7.57
C VAL A 433 -37.98 0.50 8.12
N GLY A 434 -37.62 1.25 9.17
CA GLY A 434 -38.47 2.31 9.75
C GLY A 434 -39.35 1.92 10.95
N ALA A 435 -39.99 2.92 11.58
CA ALA A 435 -40.48 2.90 12.96
C ALA A 435 -41.88 2.30 13.22
N GLU A 436 -42.54 1.66 12.25
CA GLU A 436 -44.00 1.37 12.36
C GLU A 436 -44.37 0.02 13.00
N SER A 437 -43.42 -0.80 13.45
CA SER A 437 -43.72 -1.95 14.32
C SER A 437 -42.53 -2.29 15.24
N ALA A 438 -42.73 -3.08 16.29
CA ALA A 438 -41.60 -3.58 17.08
C ALA A 438 -41.04 -4.83 16.37
N PRO A 439 -39.71 -4.93 16.16
CA PRO A 439 -39.13 -6.10 15.51
C PRO A 439 -39.46 -7.37 16.31
N GLU A 440 -39.80 -8.45 15.62
CA GLU A 440 -40.07 -9.74 16.28
C GLU A 440 -38.78 -10.44 16.75
N ALA A 441 -37.66 -10.18 16.09
CA ALA A 441 -36.32 -10.60 16.51
C ALA A 441 -35.25 -9.62 16.04
N ILE A 442 -34.14 -9.58 16.77
CA ILE A 442 -32.95 -8.83 16.37
C ILE A 442 -31.88 -9.85 16.01
N HIS A 443 -31.03 -9.57 15.01
CA HIS A 443 -29.55 -9.64 15.16
C HIS A 443 -28.77 -10.47 14.12
N VAL A 444 -28.27 -9.83 13.07
CA VAL A 444 -27.04 -10.28 12.37
C VAL A 444 -25.86 -9.47 12.90
N GLU A 445 -24.91 -10.12 13.61
CA GLU A 445 -23.69 -9.49 14.09
C GLU A 445 -22.58 -9.57 13.04
N VAL A 446 -21.89 -8.47 12.81
CA VAL A 446 -20.50 -8.52 12.32
C VAL A 446 -19.68 -7.75 13.34
N ILE A 447 -19.08 -8.44 14.31
CA ILE A 447 -18.15 -7.82 15.27
C ILE A 447 -16.76 -8.00 14.73
N ALA A 448 -16.07 -6.91 14.39
CA ALA A 448 -14.64 -6.99 14.10
C ALA A 448 -13.87 -5.94 14.87
N THR A 449 -12.65 -6.31 15.25
CA THR A 449 -11.64 -5.37 15.74
C THR A 449 -10.49 -5.38 14.78
N LEU A 450 -9.91 -4.21 14.52
CA LEU A 450 -8.79 -4.11 13.60
C LEU A 450 -7.60 -4.97 14.07
N PRO A 451 -6.78 -5.51 13.16
CA PRO A 451 -5.54 -6.16 13.52
C PRO A 451 -4.69 -5.26 14.43
N GLY A 452 -4.13 -5.82 15.51
CA GLY A 452 -3.24 -5.07 16.42
C GLY A 452 -3.92 -4.29 17.55
N VAL A 453 -5.26 -4.27 17.62
CA VAL A 453 -6.02 -3.62 18.70
C VAL A 453 -5.72 -4.28 20.08
N PRO A 454 -5.50 -3.55 21.19
CA PRO A 454 -5.25 -4.14 22.50
C PRO A 454 -6.46 -4.86 23.08
N LYS A 455 -6.19 -5.75 24.04
CA LYS A 455 -7.20 -6.55 24.74
C LYS A 455 -8.29 -5.70 25.42
N ALA A 456 -7.93 -4.53 25.96
CA ALA A 456 -8.87 -3.63 26.62
C ALA A 456 -9.92 -3.07 25.66
N ALA A 457 -9.50 -2.62 24.47
CA ALA A 457 -10.39 -2.16 23.40
C ALA A 457 -11.35 -3.25 22.93
N ARG A 458 -10.83 -4.46 22.66
CA ARG A 458 -11.66 -5.63 22.34
C ARG A 458 -12.70 -5.91 23.43
N SER A 459 -12.27 -5.81 24.69
CA SER A 459 -13.15 -6.04 25.85
C SER A 459 -14.23 -4.96 25.97
N ALA A 460 -13.93 -3.71 25.63
CA ALA A 460 -14.88 -2.60 25.63
C ALA A 460 -15.99 -2.78 24.59
N VAL A 461 -15.60 -3.10 23.34
CA VAL A 461 -16.53 -3.42 22.23
C VAL A 461 -17.47 -4.54 22.66
N ILE A 462 -16.90 -5.65 23.14
CA ILE A 462 -17.63 -6.82 23.62
C ILE A 462 -18.60 -6.46 24.75
N LYS A 463 -18.13 -5.75 25.77
CA LYS A 463 -18.94 -5.42 26.96
C LYS A 463 -20.14 -4.56 26.59
N TYR A 464 -19.95 -3.51 25.79
CA TYR A 464 -21.03 -2.66 25.33
C TYR A 464 -22.11 -3.46 24.58
N LEU A 465 -21.67 -4.29 23.62
CA LEU A 465 -22.54 -5.16 22.86
C LEU A 465 -23.30 -6.15 23.74
N SER A 466 -22.69 -6.61 24.84
CA SER A 466 -23.31 -7.52 25.81
C SER A 466 -24.38 -6.85 26.67
N THR A 467 -24.25 -5.54 26.94
CA THR A 467 -25.15 -4.79 27.83
C THR A 467 -26.42 -4.26 27.15
N GLN A 468 -26.42 -4.09 25.83
CA GLN A 468 -27.57 -3.58 25.07
C GLN A 468 -28.52 -4.71 24.61
N ARG A 469 -28.62 -5.83 25.36
CA ARG A 469 -29.27 -7.07 24.90
C ARG A 469 -30.54 -7.45 25.69
N GLU A 470 -31.71 -7.02 25.24
CA GLU A 470 -32.99 -7.69 25.55
C GLU A 470 -33.50 -8.51 24.35
N SER A 471 -33.94 -9.74 24.67
CA SER A 471 -34.71 -10.78 23.94
C SER A 471 -34.53 -11.08 22.44
N LEU A 472 -34.29 -12.38 22.16
CA LEU A 472 -34.34 -13.14 20.89
C LEU A 472 -33.29 -12.79 19.83
N ARG A 473 -32.25 -13.64 19.68
CA ARG A 473 -31.13 -13.45 18.75
C ARG A 473 -30.74 -14.72 18.00
N ILE A 474 -30.42 -14.58 16.70
CA ILE A 474 -29.84 -15.64 15.83
C ILE A 474 -28.60 -15.07 15.12
N PRO A 475 -27.38 -15.33 15.63
CA PRO A 475 -26.16 -14.80 15.02
C PRO A 475 -25.86 -15.48 13.68
N VAL A 476 -25.51 -14.69 12.67
CA VAL A 476 -25.22 -15.19 11.31
C VAL A 476 -23.71 -15.14 10.98
N THR A 477 -22.94 -14.24 11.60
CA THR A 477 -21.48 -14.14 11.41
C THR A 477 -20.75 -13.56 12.65
N CYS A 478 -19.46 -13.86 12.84
CA CYS A 478 -18.58 -13.28 13.88
C CYS A 478 -17.14 -13.34 13.37
N THR A 479 -16.40 -12.23 13.23
CA THR A 479 -15.03 -12.26 12.67
C THR A 479 -14.07 -11.20 13.24
N PRO A 480 -12.87 -11.58 13.74
CA PRO A 480 -12.43 -12.94 14.00
C PRO A 480 -13.15 -13.48 15.23
N ILE A 481 -13.49 -14.77 15.16
CA ILE A 481 -13.70 -15.56 16.36
C ILE A 481 -12.35 -15.63 17.11
N THR A 482 -12.12 -14.69 18.03
CA THR A 482 -11.12 -14.91 19.08
C THR A 482 -11.66 -15.96 20.04
N ASP A 483 -10.80 -16.69 20.77
CA ASP A 483 -11.25 -17.64 21.81
C ASP A 483 -12.17 -16.96 22.85
N ALA A 484 -11.97 -15.67 23.08
CA ALA A 484 -12.84 -14.84 23.89
C ALA A 484 -14.23 -14.64 23.27
N GLY A 485 -14.30 -14.48 21.95
CA GLY A 485 -15.55 -14.42 21.17
C GLY A 485 -16.35 -15.71 21.22
N VAL A 486 -15.71 -16.89 21.04
CA VAL A 486 -16.37 -18.21 21.21
C VAL A 486 -16.91 -18.36 22.61
N SER A 487 -16.06 -18.08 23.61
CA SER A 487 -16.40 -18.28 25.01
C SER A 487 -17.53 -17.35 25.47
N LEU A 488 -17.58 -16.12 24.94
CA LEU A 488 -18.68 -15.20 25.18
C LEU A 488 -19.96 -15.64 24.48
N ALA A 489 -19.90 -16.04 23.20
CA ALA A 489 -21.05 -16.55 22.48
C ALA A 489 -21.69 -17.72 23.25
N SER A 490 -20.86 -18.68 23.66
CA SER A 490 -21.28 -19.81 24.49
C SER A 490 -21.88 -19.40 25.85
N ARG A 491 -21.27 -18.46 26.58
CA ARG A 491 -21.79 -17.98 27.88
C ARG A 491 -23.07 -17.16 27.78
N ALA A 492 -23.29 -16.49 26.66
CA ALA A 492 -24.49 -15.72 26.38
C ALA A 492 -25.64 -16.57 25.81
N GLY A 493 -25.47 -17.91 25.74
CA GLY A 493 -26.47 -18.83 25.19
C GLY A 493 -26.52 -18.88 23.66
N LEU A 494 -25.50 -18.34 22.98
CA LEU A 494 -25.38 -18.27 21.54
C LEU A 494 -24.58 -19.49 21.05
N LEU A 495 -25.25 -20.46 20.43
CA LEU A 495 -24.58 -21.63 19.86
C LEU A 495 -24.12 -21.31 18.43
N PRO A 496 -22.90 -21.72 18.02
CA PRO A 496 -22.53 -21.72 16.61
C PRO A 496 -23.43 -22.69 15.83
N VAL A 497 -23.85 -22.31 14.63
CA VAL A 497 -24.41 -23.28 13.66
C VAL A 497 -23.29 -24.26 13.32
N PRO A 498 -23.45 -25.58 13.57
CA PRO A 498 -22.40 -26.52 13.27
C PRO A 498 -22.46 -26.88 11.78
N GLU A 499 -21.64 -26.23 10.96
CA GLU A 499 -21.08 -26.95 9.82
C GLU A 499 -19.98 -27.85 10.34
N LYS A 500 -20.19 -29.17 10.33
CA LYS A 500 -19.04 -30.05 10.09
C LYS A 500 -19.41 -31.20 9.16
N PRO A 501 -18.45 -31.63 8.31
CA PRO A 501 -18.69 -32.63 7.29
C PRO A 501 -19.07 -33.97 7.93
N ALA A 502 -20.18 -34.51 7.44
CA ALA A 502 -20.69 -35.88 7.63
C ALA A 502 -21.02 -36.34 9.07
N VAL A 503 -22.35 -36.47 9.31
CA VAL A 503 -23.08 -37.42 10.18
C VAL A 503 -22.64 -37.50 11.66
N TRP A 504 -23.58 -37.46 12.61
CA TRP A 504 -23.75 -38.45 13.70
C TRP A 504 -24.78 -37.99 14.74
N THR A 505 -25.36 -39.00 15.37
CA THR A 505 -26.69 -39.13 15.98
C THR A 505 -26.88 -38.47 17.35
N SER A 506 -28.16 -38.17 17.65
CA SER A 506 -28.73 -37.65 18.91
C SER A 506 -28.14 -38.22 20.20
N PRO A 507 -27.88 -37.38 21.21
CA PRO A 507 -27.75 -37.81 22.59
C PRO A 507 -28.87 -37.24 23.47
N LEU A 508 -30.15 -37.41 23.11
CA LEU A 508 -31.26 -37.28 24.08
C LEU A 508 -32.37 -38.29 23.77
N GLY A 509 -32.15 -39.52 24.22
CA GLY A 509 -33.25 -40.36 24.69
C GLY A 509 -33.62 -39.96 26.12
N SER A 510 -34.93 -39.86 26.34
CA SER A 510 -35.64 -39.91 27.63
C SER A 510 -35.59 -38.70 28.57
N ARG A 511 -36.79 -38.13 28.77
CA ARG A 511 -37.54 -38.02 30.04
C ARG A 511 -39.01 -38.07 29.61
N HIS A 512 -39.99 -38.69 30.24
CA HIS A 512 -40.21 -39.54 31.41
C HIS A 512 -41.75 -39.67 31.43
N GLU A 513 -42.30 -40.88 31.60
CA GLU A 513 -43.75 -41.19 31.78
C GLU A 513 -44.76 -40.74 30.71
#